data_AF-A0AAV0QA71-F1
#
_entry.id   AF-A0AAV0QA71-F1
#
_cell.length_a   1.000
_cell.length_b   1.000
_cell.length_c   1.000
_cell.angle_alpha   90.00
_cell.angle_beta   90.00
_cell.angle_gamma   90.00
#
_symmetry.space_group_name_H-M   'P 1'
#
loop_
_entity.id
_entity.type
_entity.pdbx_description
1 polymer ?
#
loop_
_entity_poly.entity_id
_entity_poly.type
_entity_poly.pdbx_seq_one_letter_code
_entity_poly.pdbx_strand_id
1 'polypeptide(L)' 'GKVHGSLARAGKVRGQTPKVAKQEKKKKPRGRAHKRMQYTRRFVTAGKNSRFLLLPCFFALLFFDSELR' A
#
# COMPACT_ATOMS: atom_id res chain seq x y z
N GLY A 1 -32.23 -27.15 9.94
CA GLY A 1 -30.85 -27.66 9.77
C GLY A 1 -29.91 -26.50 9.51
N LYS A 2 -29.01 -26.20 10.45
CA LYS A 2 -28.01 -25.14 10.29
C LYS A 2 -26.86 -25.73 9.48
N VAL A 3 -26.99 -25.73 8.16
CA VAL A 3 -25.91 -26.14 7.28
C VAL A 3 -24.92 -24.97 7.22
N HIS A 4 -23.68 -25.25 7.64
CA HIS A 4 -22.56 -24.31 7.54
C HIS A 4 -22.41 -23.83 6.09
N GLY A 5 -22.03 -22.56 5.90
CA GLY A 5 -22.08 -21.87 4.61
C GLY A 5 -21.50 -22.69 3.45
N SER A 6 -22.14 -22.61 2.29
CA SER A 6 -21.76 -23.39 1.11
C SER A 6 -20.33 -23.12 0.66
N LEU A 7 -19.56 -24.19 0.47
CA LEU A 7 -18.18 -24.17 -0.04
C LEU A 7 -18.05 -23.56 -1.44
N ALA A 8 -19.17 -23.42 -2.16
CA ALA A 8 -19.25 -22.90 -3.52
C ALA A 8 -18.67 -21.47 -3.70
N ARG A 9 -18.48 -20.71 -2.62
CA ARG A 9 -17.89 -19.35 -2.67
C ARG A 9 -16.42 -19.31 -2.24
N ALA A 10 -15.83 -20.44 -1.84
CA ALA A 10 -14.43 -20.48 -1.42
C ALA A 10 -13.52 -20.09 -2.59
N GLY A 11 -12.60 -19.15 -2.36
CA GLY A 11 -11.61 -18.75 -3.37
C GLY A 11 -12.10 -17.83 -4.50
N LYS A 12 -13.39 -17.47 -4.57
CA LYS A 12 -13.98 -16.58 -5.61
C LYS A 12 -13.10 -15.35 -5.90
N VAL A 13 -12.69 -14.64 -4.85
CA VAL A 13 -11.92 -13.40 -4.96
C VAL A 13 -10.48 -13.63 -5.45
N ARG A 14 -9.86 -14.75 -5.07
CA ARG A 14 -8.49 -15.08 -5.49
C ARG A 14 -8.42 -15.54 -6.95
N GLY A 15 -9.47 -16.20 -7.46
CA GLY A 15 -9.55 -16.60 -8.86
C GLY A 15 -9.97 -15.46 -9.81
N GLN A 16 -10.76 -14.51 -9.32
CA GLN A 16 -11.17 -13.33 -10.09
C GLN A 16 -10.05 -12.30 -10.30
N THR A 17 -9.03 -12.29 -9.44
CA THR A 17 -7.96 -11.29 -9.53
C THR A 17 -6.90 -11.71 -10.56
N PRO A 18 -6.52 -10.82 -11.50
CA PRO A 18 -5.49 -11.14 -12.49
C PRO A 18 -4.17 -11.44 -11.77
N LYS A 19 -3.51 -12.54 -12.14
CA LYS A 19 -2.26 -12.94 -11.49
C LYS A 19 -1.11 -12.07 -12.01
N VAL A 20 -0.80 -11.01 -11.26
CA VAL A 20 0.33 -10.13 -11.60
C VAL A 20 1.65 -10.79 -11.18
N ALA A 21 2.59 -10.93 -12.11
CA ALA A 21 3.95 -11.38 -11.85
C ALA A 21 4.72 -10.35 -11.04
N LYS A 22 5.64 -10.81 -10.18
CA LYS A 22 6.49 -9.89 -9.40
C LYS A 22 7.48 -9.22 -10.35
N GLN A 23 7.44 -7.90 -10.40
CA GLN A 23 8.46 -7.12 -11.10
C GLN A 23 9.82 -7.28 -10.41
N GLU A 24 10.88 -7.41 -11.20
CA GLU A 24 12.24 -7.41 -10.69
C GLU A 24 12.61 -6.01 -10.17
N LYS A 25 12.85 -5.92 -8.86
CA LYS A 25 13.23 -4.68 -8.18
C LYS A 25 14.67 -4.78 -7.71
N LYS A 26 15.43 -3.70 -7.90
CA LYS A 26 16.80 -3.60 -7.36
C LYS A 26 16.77 -3.85 -5.85
N LYS A 27 17.72 -4.65 -5.37
CA LYS A 27 17.84 -4.98 -3.95
C LYS A 27 18.07 -3.70 -3.17
N LYS A 28 17.22 -3.44 -2.17
CA LYS A 28 17.47 -2.38 -1.20
C LYS A 28 18.71 -2.76 -0.39
N PRO A 29 19.68 -1.86 -0.17
CA PRO A 29 20.79 -2.14 0.72
C PRO A 29 20.23 -2.39 2.13
N ARG A 30 20.84 -3.32 2.86
CA ARG A 30 20.42 -3.75 4.21
C ARG A 30 21.33 -3.12 5.28
N GLY A 31 20.87 -3.14 6.54
CA GLY A 31 21.67 -2.72 7.70
C GLY A 31 22.03 -1.23 7.72
N ARG A 32 23.31 -0.92 7.97
CA ARG A 32 23.80 0.45 8.17
C ARG A 32 23.64 1.34 6.94
N ALA A 33 23.87 0.79 5.75
CA ALA A 33 23.68 1.52 4.50
C ALA A 33 22.21 1.96 4.33
N HIS A 34 21.25 1.12 4.76
CA HIS A 34 19.83 1.50 4.75
C HIS A 34 19.52 2.65 5.71
N LYS A 35 20.03 2.56 6.95
CA LYS A 35 19.83 3.61 7.96
C LYS A 35 20.43 4.95 7.53
N ARG A 36 21.60 4.96 6.88
CA ARG A 36 22.19 6.17 6.29
C ARG A 36 21.27 6.80 5.25
N MET A 37 20.79 6.03 4.27
CA MET A 37 19.85 6.55 3.27
C MET A 37 18.55 7.07 3.88
N GLN A 38 18.00 6.39 4.90
CA GLN A 38 16.79 6.85 5.59
C GLN A 38 17.02 8.19 6.31
N TYR A 39 18.13 8.33 7.03
CA TYR A 39 18.48 9.58 7.73
C TYR A 39 18.65 10.74 6.76
N THR A 40 19.42 10.54 5.68
CA THR A 40 19.61 11.56 4.64
C THR A 40 18.28 11.97 4.03
N ARG A 41 17.40 11.03 3.69
CA ARG A 41 16.07 11.33 3.10
C ARG A 41 15.13 12.06 4.05
N ARG A 42 15.13 11.72 5.35
CA ARG A 42 14.18 12.26 6.34
C ARG A 42 14.59 13.59 6.95
N PHE A 43 15.89 13.79 7.17
CA PHE A 43 16.36 14.93 7.96
C PHE A 43 17.25 15.88 7.16
N VAL A 44 18.08 15.36 6.26
CA VAL A 44 19.04 16.19 5.51
C VAL A 44 18.43 16.75 4.22
N THR A 45 17.70 15.93 3.46
CA THR A 45 17.09 16.31 2.18
C THR A 45 15.69 16.91 2.34
N ALA A 46 14.94 16.50 3.37
CA ALA A 46 13.57 16.97 3.60
C ALA A 46 13.49 18.44 4.08
N GLY A 47 14.56 18.97 4.66
CA GLY A 47 14.63 20.39 5.07
C GLY A 47 14.64 21.40 3.92
N LYS A 48 14.75 20.95 2.66
CA LYS A 48 14.73 21.81 1.46
C LYS A 48 13.43 21.74 0.65
N ASN A 49 12.52 20.83 0.97
CA ASN A 49 11.27 20.67 0.25
C ASN A 49 10.16 20.43 1.28
N SER A 50 9.51 21.51 1.68
CA SER A 50 8.26 21.55 2.45
C SER A 50 7.11 20.90 1.67
N ARG A 51 7.22 19.59 1.39
CA ARG A 51 6.11 18.71 0.98
C ARG A 51 5.78 17.71 2.07
N PHE A 52 5.90 18.15 3.32
CA PHE A 52 5.50 17.39 4.51
C PHE A 52 3.97 17.17 4.60
N LEU A 53 3.20 17.69 3.65
CA LEU A 53 1.74 17.60 3.62
C LEU A 53 1.20 17.06 2.30
N LEU A 54 1.77 15.98 1.78
CA LEU A 54 0.98 15.12 0.89
C LEU A 54 1.09 13.66 1.36
N LEU A 55 0.55 13.44 2.56
CA LEU A 55 -0.02 12.14 2.89
C LEU A 55 -1.18 11.90 1.89
N PRO A 56 -1.12 10.87 1.04
CA PRO A 56 -2.26 10.52 0.18
C PRO A 56 -3.45 9.96 0.99
N CYS A 57 -3.37 9.89 2.32
CA CYS A 57 -4.43 9.32 3.16
C CYS A 57 -5.66 10.21 3.31
N PHE A 58 -5.58 11.53 3.10
CA PHE A 58 -6.74 12.43 3.28
C PHE A 58 -7.68 12.47 2.07
N PHE A 59 -7.20 12.16 0.86
CA PHE A 59 -8.05 12.19 -0.34
C PHE A 59 -8.93 10.93 -0.49
N ALA A 60 -8.62 9.84 0.23
CA ALA A 60 -9.38 8.59 0.17
C ALA A 60 -10.67 8.60 1.02
N LEU A 61 -10.79 9.48 2.01
CA LEU A 61 -11.99 9.59 2.86
C LEU A 61 -13.06 10.54 2.29
N LEU A 62 -12.73 11.38 1.31
CA LEU A 62 -13.69 12.30 0.68
C LEU A 62 -14.28 11.78 -0.64
N PHE A 63 -13.83 10.63 -1.15
CA PHE A 63 -14.36 10.04 -2.38
C PHE A 63 -15.17 8.75 -2.16
N PHE A 64 -15.26 8.24 -0.92
CA PHE A 64 -16.05 7.03 -0.61
C PHE A 64 -17.41 7.33 0.05
N ASP A 65 -17.71 8.60 0.34
CA ASP A 65 -18.97 9.04 0.98
C ASP A 65 -19.96 9.72 0.00
N SER A 66 -19.66 9.79 -1.30
CA SER A 66 -20.55 10.44 -2.30
C SER A 66 -21.28 9.48 -3.25
N GLU A 67 -21.09 8.16 -3.11
CA GLU A 67 -21.74 7.15 -3.97
C GLU A 67 -22.79 6.31 -3.20
N LEU A 68 -23.30 6.87 -2.11
CA LEU A 68 -24.43 6.34 -1.36
C LEU A 68 -25.49 7.42 -1.15
N ARG A 69 -25.96 7.97 -2.27
CA ARG A 69 -27.29 8.60 -2.40
C ARG A 69 -27.85 8.32 -3.78
#